data_AF-F1LHP8-F1
#
_entry.id   AF-F1LHP8-F1
#
_cell.length_a   1.000
_cell.length_b   1.000
_cell.length_c   1.000
_cell.angle_alpha   90.00
_cell.angle_beta   90.00
_cell.angle_gamma   90.00
#
_symmetry.space_group_name_H-M   'P 1'
#
loop_
_entity.id
_entity.type
_entity.pdbx_description
1 polymer ?
#
loop_
_entity_poly.entity_id
_entity_poly.type
_entity_poly.pdbx_seq_one_letter_code
_entity_poly.pdbx_strand_id
1 'polypeptide(L)'
;MVFEKVAVEGYEALKKAIEGSKTRTVILFTGSKDSGKSWCPDCVAAEPVIAKVIGELSSSNFANEHDIRFIECSVGPREYWKDAKNPFRTDDHFKLSCIPTLIEYGVKGKKLSEVQLTNETLVKELLM
;
A
#
# COMPACT_ATOMS: atom_id res chain seq x y z
N MET A 1 -0.72 -1.92 21.99
CA MET A 1 -0.23 -2.36 20.66
C MET A 1 -0.90 -1.45 19.66
N VAL A 2 -0.10 -0.79 18.82
CA VAL A 2 -0.44 0.49 18.18
C VAL A 2 -0.44 0.28 16.67
N PHE A 3 -1.47 0.75 15.98
CA PHE A 3 -1.46 0.83 14.52
C PHE A 3 -0.22 1.59 14.03
N GLU A 4 0.64 0.94 13.24
CA GLU A 4 1.89 1.55 12.79
C GLU A 4 1.80 1.91 11.30
N LYS A 5 1.92 3.21 10.98
CA LYS A 5 2.06 3.69 9.60
C LYS A 5 3.52 3.98 9.27
N VAL A 6 4.05 3.33 8.26
CA VAL A 6 5.42 3.51 7.75
C VAL A 6 5.35 3.97 6.29
N ALA A 7 6.15 4.96 5.91
CA ALA A 7 6.31 5.36 4.51
C ALA A 7 7.73 5.00 4.04
N VAL A 8 7.83 4.36 2.89
CA VAL A 8 9.09 3.91 2.28
C VAL A 8 9.11 4.26 0.81
N GLU A 9 10.30 4.51 0.27
CA GLU A 9 10.49 4.73 -1.16
C GLU A 9 11.49 3.73 -1.71
N GLY A 10 11.11 3.08 -2.81
CA GLY A 10 11.93 2.06 -3.46
C GLY A 10 11.75 0.65 -2.90
N TYR A 11 12.11 -0.32 -3.75
CA TYR A 11 11.88 -1.74 -3.49
C TYR A 11 12.73 -2.27 -2.32
N GLU A 12 13.98 -1.84 -2.22
CA GLU A 12 14.87 -2.28 -1.13
C GLU A 12 14.39 -1.80 0.25
N ALA A 13 13.93 -0.55 0.34
CA ALA A 13 13.38 0.00 1.58
C ALA A 13 12.10 -0.72 1.99
N LEU A 14 11.21 -1.00 1.03
CA LEU A 14 10.03 -1.82 1.28
C LEU A 14 10.41 -3.20 1.80
N LYS A 15 11.33 -3.88 1.12
CA LYS A 15 11.77 -5.23 1.50
C LYS A 15 12.31 -5.25 2.93
N LYS A 16 13.10 -4.25 3.29
CA LYS A 16 13.61 -4.10 4.66
C LYS A 16 12.51 -3.79 5.68
N ALA A 17 11.47 -3.05 5.30
CA ALA A 17 10.35 -2.73 6.19
C ALA A 17 9.39 -3.92 6.43
N ILE A 18 9.26 -4.82 5.45
CA ILE A 18 8.49 -6.06 5.60
C ILE A 18 9.32 -7.18 6.25
N GLU A 19 10.64 -7.16 6.07
CA GLU A 19 11.57 -8.16 6.60
C GLU A 19 11.66 -8.04 8.14
N GLY A 20 10.96 -8.93 8.83
CA GLY A 20 10.85 -8.95 10.29
C GLY A 20 9.47 -8.58 10.84
N SER A 21 8.52 -8.18 9.99
CA SER A 21 7.11 -8.02 10.39
C SER A 21 6.51 -9.38 10.73
N LYS A 22 6.15 -9.59 12.00
CA LYS A 22 5.36 -10.75 12.46
C LYS A 22 3.86 -10.47 12.52
N THR A 23 3.47 -9.26 12.15
CA THR A 23 2.13 -8.72 12.36
C THR A 23 1.48 -8.40 11.01
N ARG A 24 0.16 -8.17 11.00
CA ARG A 24 -0.64 -8.03 9.78
C ARG A 24 -0.16 -6.80 9.01
N THR A 25 0.61 -7.02 7.94
CA THR A 25 1.27 -5.94 7.19
C THR A 25 0.54 -5.68 5.88
N VAL A 26 0.10 -4.46 5.68
CA VAL A 26 -0.60 -4.02 4.48
C VAL A 26 0.29 -3.02 3.76
N ILE A 27 0.50 -3.21 2.46
CA ILE A 27 1.41 -2.42 1.66
C ILE A 27 0.62 -1.72 0.56
N LEU A 28 0.64 -0.40 0.55
CA LEU A 28 0.10 0.44 -0.51
C LEU A 28 1.23 0.85 -1.45
N PHE A 29 1.16 0.39 -2.69
CA PHE A 29 2.04 0.83 -3.76
C PHE A 29 1.45 2.05 -4.45
N THR A 30 2.17 3.17 -4.40
CA THR A 30 1.79 4.43 -5.02
C THR A 30 2.94 5.01 -5.85
N GLY A 31 2.61 5.88 -6.79
CA GLY A 31 3.61 6.62 -7.56
C GLY A 31 4.28 7.66 -6.67
N SER A 32 5.59 7.86 -6.85
CA SER A 32 6.30 8.91 -6.10
C SER A 32 5.66 10.28 -6.33
N LYS A 33 5.76 11.14 -5.31
CA LYS A 33 5.14 12.46 -5.29
C LYS A 33 6.13 13.44 -5.90
N ASP A 34 5.91 13.79 -7.17
CA ASP A 34 6.64 14.90 -7.79
C ASP A 34 6.01 16.20 -7.29
N SER A 35 6.72 16.93 -6.43
CA SER A 35 6.21 18.17 -5.79
C SER A 35 4.96 18.01 -4.92
N GLY A 36 4.84 16.89 -4.20
CA GLY A 36 3.76 16.67 -3.21
C GLY A 36 2.47 16.07 -3.76
N LYS A 37 2.37 15.83 -5.08
CA LYS A 37 1.28 15.05 -5.70
C LYS A 37 1.84 13.85 -6.45
N SER A 38 1.20 12.69 -6.30
CA SER A 38 1.54 11.53 -7.13
C SER A 38 1.28 11.89 -8.59
N TRP A 39 2.21 11.53 -9.48
CA TRP A 39 2.07 11.73 -10.92
C TRP A 39 0.93 10.89 -11.54
N CYS A 40 0.41 9.93 -10.78
CA CYS A 40 -0.70 9.08 -11.17
C CYS A 40 -2.03 9.64 -10.61
N PRO A 41 -3.03 9.95 -11.47
CA PRO A 41 -4.30 10.50 -11.03
C PRO A 41 -5.11 9.52 -10.17
N ASP A 42 -5.02 8.23 -10.44
CA ASP A 42 -5.69 7.18 -9.65
C ASP A 42 -5.13 7.11 -8.22
N CYS A 43 -3.81 7.29 -8.05
CA CYS A 43 -3.18 7.38 -6.74
C CYS A 43 -3.73 8.57 -5.94
N VAL A 44 -3.91 9.73 -6.59
CA VAL A 44 -4.47 10.93 -5.94
C VAL A 44 -5.94 10.73 -5.57
N ALA A 45 -6.71 10.03 -6.41
CA ALA A 45 -8.12 9.73 -6.14
C ALA A 45 -8.30 8.70 -5.00
N ALA A 46 -7.41 7.72 -4.91
CA ALA A 46 -7.44 6.67 -3.89
C ALA A 46 -6.92 7.13 -2.52
N GLU A 47 -5.95 8.06 -2.48
CA GLU A 47 -5.34 8.57 -1.24
C GLU A 47 -6.37 9.02 -0.17
N PRO A 48 -7.39 9.85 -0.47
CA PRO A 48 -8.36 10.27 0.54
C PRO A 48 -9.23 9.11 1.06
N VAL A 49 -9.56 8.14 0.22
CA VAL A 49 -10.35 6.96 0.63
C VAL A 49 -9.54 6.10 1.59
N ILE A 50 -8.29 5.80 1.23
CA ILE A 50 -7.39 5.00 2.06
C ILE A 50 -7.10 5.72 3.38
N ALA A 51 -6.79 7.02 3.33
CA ALA A 51 -6.54 7.81 4.53
C ALA A 51 -7.75 7.82 5.48
N LYS A 52 -8.97 7.91 4.94
CA LYS A 52 -10.20 7.83 5.72
C LYS A 52 -10.36 6.46 6.40
N VAL A 53 -10.24 5.37 5.64
CA VAL A 53 -10.37 4.02 6.21
C VAL A 53 -9.29 3.74 7.24
N ILE A 54 -8.05 4.15 6.99
CA ILE A 54 -6.95 4.03 7.94
C ILE A 54 -7.21 4.86 9.19
N GLY A 55 -7.78 6.06 9.06
CA GLY A 55 -8.23 6.88 10.19
C GLY A 55 -9.27 6.17 11.04
N GLU A 56 -10.29 5.56 10.41
CA GLU A 56 -11.31 4.76 11.10
C GLU A 56 -10.71 3.51 11.75
N LEU A 57 -9.82 2.80 11.04
CA LEU A 57 -9.13 1.61 11.53
C LEU A 57 -8.28 1.93 12.75
N SER A 58 -7.44 2.97 12.68
CA SER A 58 -6.59 3.42 13.78
C SER A 58 -7.41 3.89 15.00
N SER A 59 -8.60 4.46 14.78
CA SER A 59 -9.53 4.85 15.83
C SER A 59 -10.34 3.67 16.39
N SER A 60 -10.38 2.55 15.68
CA SER A 60 -11.06 1.33 16.11
C SER A 60 -10.18 0.48 17.03
N ASN A 61 -10.81 -0.24 17.96
CA ASN A 61 -10.11 -1.22 18.79
C ASN A 61 -9.49 -2.36 17.96
N PHE A 62 -10.06 -2.65 16.78
CA PHE A 62 -9.61 -3.73 15.90
C PHE A 62 -8.12 -3.61 15.54
N ALA A 63 -7.65 -2.42 15.16
CA ALA A 63 -6.24 -2.24 14.77
C ALA A 63 -5.27 -2.45 15.94
N ASN A 64 -5.70 -2.05 17.14
CA ASN A 64 -4.92 -2.18 18.36
C ASN A 64 -4.89 -3.63 18.88
N GLU A 65 -5.96 -4.39 18.62
CA GLU A 65 -6.07 -5.82 18.95
C GLU A 65 -5.35 -6.71 17.93
N HIS A 66 -5.30 -6.32 16.66
CA HIS A 66 -4.72 -7.11 15.56
C HIS A 66 -3.32 -6.68 15.11
N ASP A 67 -2.70 -5.69 15.77
CA ASP A 67 -1.35 -5.16 15.49
C ASP A 67 -1.11 -4.91 13.99
N ILE A 68 -1.95 -4.07 13.39
CA ILE A 68 -1.91 -3.84 11.94
C ILE A 68 -0.81 -2.82 11.60
N ARG A 69 0.06 -3.20 10.67
CA ARG A 69 1.11 -2.35 10.11
C ARG A 69 0.74 -1.92 8.70
N PHE A 70 0.72 -0.63 8.43
CA PHE A 70 0.44 -0.05 7.13
C PHE A 70 1.71 0.56 6.53
N ILE A 71 2.12 0.10 5.36
CA ILE A 71 3.32 0.54 4.66
C ILE A 71 2.91 1.24 3.36
N GLU A 72 3.18 2.54 3.27
CA GLU A 72 3.04 3.32 2.04
C GLU A 72 4.35 3.25 1.27
N CYS A 73 4.37 2.51 0.16
CA CYS A 73 5.53 2.33 -0.70
C CYS A 73 5.43 3.17 -1.98
N SER A 74 6.31 4.15 -2.10
CA SER A 74 6.52 4.89 -3.34
C SER A 74 7.35 4.06 -4.31
N VAL A 75 6.78 3.69 -5.45
CA VAL A 75 7.48 2.93 -6.50
C VAL A 75 8.51 3.76 -7.26
N GLY A 76 8.57 5.08 -7.01
CA GLY A 76 9.46 6.01 -7.70
C GLY A 76 8.78 6.81 -8.82
N PRO A 77 9.58 7.46 -9.69
CA PRO A 77 9.07 8.25 -10.80
C PRO A 77 8.42 7.39 -11.87
N ARG A 78 7.57 8.01 -12.70
CA ARG A 78 6.81 7.32 -13.76
C ARG A 78 7.69 6.51 -14.70
N GLU A 79 8.87 7.04 -15.04
CA GLU A 79 9.83 6.39 -15.93
C GLU A 79 10.34 5.07 -15.36
N TYR A 80 10.66 5.07 -14.06
CA TYR A 80 11.08 3.86 -13.34
C TYR A 80 9.95 2.82 -13.26
N TRP A 81 8.70 3.25 -13.02
CA TRP A 81 7.54 2.35 -13.00
C TRP A 81 7.22 1.73 -14.37
N LYS A 82 7.44 2.49 -15.45
CA LYS A 82 7.18 2.05 -16.83
C LYS A 82 8.20 1.00 -17.30
N ASP A 83 9.36 0.93 -16.67
CA ASP A 83 10.37 -0.07 -17.00
C ASP A 83 9.85 -1.50 -16.72
N ALA A 84 9.95 -2.38 -17.71
CA ALA A 84 9.57 -3.78 -17.57
C ALA A 84 10.48 -4.55 -16.61
N LYS A 85 11.72 -4.07 -16.39
CA LYS A 85 12.68 -4.61 -15.43
C LYS A 85 12.43 -4.11 -14.00
N ASN A 86 11.36 -3.35 -13.78
CA ASN A 86 11.05 -2.85 -12.47
C ASN A 86 10.82 -4.01 -11.48
N PRO A 87 11.57 -4.08 -10.37
CA PRO A 87 11.48 -5.16 -9.40
C PRO A 87 10.05 -5.34 -8.87
N PHE A 88 9.28 -4.27 -8.70
CA PHE A 88 7.88 -4.36 -8.25
C PHE A 88 6.96 -5.12 -9.22
N ARG A 89 7.27 -5.10 -10.52
CA ARG A 89 6.51 -5.80 -11.56
C ARG A 89 6.99 -7.24 -11.75
N THR A 90 8.29 -7.46 -11.60
CA THR A 90 8.92 -8.77 -11.79
C THR A 90 8.89 -9.65 -10.55
N ASP A 91 8.74 -9.07 -9.36
CA ASP A 91 8.70 -9.79 -8.10
C ASP A 91 7.44 -10.68 -8.02
N ASP A 92 7.60 -11.96 -7.70
CA ASP A 92 6.49 -12.91 -7.69
C ASP A 92 5.58 -12.74 -6.46
N HIS A 93 6.04 -12.07 -5.40
CA HIS A 93 5.23 -11.79 -4.20
C HIS A 93 4.24 -10.64 -4.45
N PHE A 94 4.67 -9.61 -5.17
CA PHE A 94 3.84 -8.43 -5.42
C PHE A 94 3.19 -8.45 -6.80
N LYS A 95 3.98 -8.80 -7.82
CA LYS A 95 3.59 -8.93 -9.23
C LYS A 95 2.65 -7.81 -9.67
N LEU A 96 3.08 -6.58 -9.42
CA LEU A 96 2.25 -5.41 -9.62
C LEU A 96 2.06 -5.14 -11.11
N SER A 97 0.82 -5.16 -11.56
CA SER A 97 0.46 -4.81 -12.94
C SER A 97 0.17 -3.31 -13.10
N CYS A 98 -0.39 -2.70 -12.06
CA CYS A 98 -0.88 -1.32 -12.04
C CYS A 98 -0.58 -0.65 -10.69
N ILE A 99 -0.71 0.67 -10.65
CA ILE A 99 -0.71 1.47 -9.43
C ILE A 99 -1.88 2.47 -9.49
N PRO A 100 -2.49 2.87 -8.36
CA PRO A 100 -2.19 2.41 -7.01
C PRO A 100 -2.64 0.95 -6.79
N THR A 101 -1.90 0.18 -5.99
CA THR A 101 -2.29 -1.18 -5.62
C THR A 101 -2.04 -1.41 -4.14
N LEU A 102 -3.02 -1.95 -3.42
CA LEU A 102 -2.94 -2.31 -2.01
C LEU A 102 -2.88 -3.82 -1.88
N ILE A 103 -1.91 -4.33 -1.12
CA ILE A 103 -1.72 -5.77 -0.91
C ILE A 103 -1.56 -6.04 0.57
N GLU A 104 -2.22 -7.08 1.07
CA GLU A 104 -1.93 -7.61 2.39
C GLU A 104 -0.81 -8.64 2.33
N TYR A 105 0.34 -8.31 2.92
CA TYR A 105 1.51 -9.18 2.96
C TYR A 105 1.27 -10.38 3.88
N GLY A 106 1.56 -11.58 3.37
CA GLY A 106 1.33 -12.84 4.08
C GLY A 106 -0.03 -13.48 3.80
N VAL A 107 -1.00 -12.77 3.20
CA VAL A 107 -2.31 -13.31 2.83
C VAL A 107 -2.45 -13.40 1.31
N LYS A 108 -2.44 -14.64 0.78
CA LYS A 108 -2.62 -14.88 -0.65
C LYS A 108 -4.04 -14.51 -1.08
N GLY A 109 -4.15 -13.56 -2.02
CA GLY A 109 -5.41 -13.19 -2.67
C GLY A 109 -6.04 -11.86 -2.20
N LYS A 110 -5.58 -11.29 -1.08
CA LYS A 110 -6.05 -9.96 -0.62
C LYS A 110 -5.25 -8.84 -1.28
N LYS A 111 -5.72 -8.40 -2.46
CA LYS A 111 -5.20 -7.24 -3.19
C LYS A 111 -6.31 -6.41 -3.82
N LEU A 112 -6.12 -5.09 -3.85
CA LEU A 112 -7.01 -4.13 -4.49
C LEU A 112 -6.20 -3.24 -5.44
N SER A 113 -6.66 -3.04 -6.66
CA SER A 113 -5.99 -2.22 -7.68
C SER A 113 -6.85 -1.03 -8.12
N GLU A 114 -6.20 0.10 -8.41
CA GLU A 114 -6.74 1.31 -9.05
C GLU A 114 -8.15 1.68 -8.56
N VAL A 115 -9.18 1.44 -9.38
CA VAL A 115 -10.58 1.76 -9.09
C VAL A 115 -11.08 1.09 -7.80
N GLN A 116 -10.57 -0.09 -7.45
CA GLN A 116 -10.99 -0.77 -6.22
C GLN A 116 -10.58 -0.01 -4.96
N LEU A 117 -9.48 0.75 -5.03
CA LEU A 117 -9.02 1.58 -3.92
C LEU A 117 -9.85 2.84 -3.74
N THR A 118 -10.60 3.24 -4.77
CA THR A 118 -11.58 4.33 -4.66
C THR A 118 -12.87 3.88 -3.96
N ASN A 119 -13.05 2.57 -3.75
CA ASN A 119 -14.21 2.03 -3.07
C ASN A 119 -13.90 1.77 -1.59
N GLU A 120 -14.41 2.66 -0.72
CA GLU A 120 -14.20 2.60 0.72
C GLU A 120 -14.57 1.25 1.33
N THR A 121 -15.64 0.61 0.85
CA THR A 121 -16.10 -0.68 1.36
C THR A 121 -15.06 -1.77 1.11
N LEU A 122 -14.50 -1.84 -0.10
CA LEU A 122 -13.47 -2.83 -0.43
C LEU A 122 -12.20 -2.63 0.40
N VAL A 123 -11.79 -1.36 0.56
CA VAL A 123 -10.63 -1.02 1.39
C VAL A 123 -10.87 -1.38 2.85
N LYS A 124 -12.07 -1.15 3.37
CA LYS A 124 -12.49 -1.59 4.72
C LYS A 124 -12.42 -3.11 4.85
N GLU A 125 -13.02 -3.88 3.95
CA GLU A 125 -12.99 -5.36 4.03
C GLU A 125 -11.57 -5.96 3.92
N LEU A 126 -10.65 -5.26 3.26
CA LEU A 126 -9.25 -5.68 3.25
C LEU A 126 -8.60 -5.41 4.61
N LEU A 127 -8.83 -4.24 5.20
CA LEU A 127 -8.15 -3.78 6.41
C LEU A 127 -8.77 -4.27 7.73
N MET A 128 -10.07 -4.52 7.74
CA MET A 128 -10.85 -5.06 8.86
C MET A 128 -11.09 -6.55 8.60
#